data_AF-A0A532CE89-F1
#
_entry.id   AF-A0A532CE89-F1
#
_cell.length_a   1.000
_cell.length_b   1.000
_cell.length_c   1.000
_cell.angle_alpha   90.00
_cell.angle_beta   90.00
_cell.angle_gamma   90.00
#
_symmetry.space_group_name_H-M   'P 1'
#
loop_
_entity.id
_entity.type
_entity.pdbx_description
1 polymer ?
#
loop_
_entity_poly.entity_id
_entity_poly.type
_entity_poly.pdbx_seq_one_letter_code
_entity_poly.pdbx_strand_id
1 'polypeptide(L)'
;MTHDLLEAAVPVYAAGALERVERRALEAHLLSGCSSCHATLKEYQSVAVTLPFGLAIMPPPRALKGKILASRESPPATESEPQSPAQPSLQPGEWMNHLFPPSSPPATSFGWALGTVIVVVLIILVFFGWNSSTHLTEDMEKLAQLQLQAEETGSQLATLQQQLSERAKLLAQTQEELQRRMAELAEVRDQLFQREVELEEIKAQLPQPRIRTTPMP
;
A
#
# COMPACT_ATOMS: atom_id res chain seq x y z
N MET A 1 19.66 5.91 9.78
CA MET A 1 18.46 5.76 8.92
C MET A 1 17.41 5.02 9.74
N THR A 2 16.13 5.38 9.61
CA THR A 2 15.03 4.66 10.26
C THR A 2 14.76 3.35 9.52
N HIS A 3 14.16 2.38 10.20
CA HIS A 3 13.78 1.08 9.63
C HIS A 3 12.84 1.25 8.42
N ASP A 4 11.81 2.10 8.54
CA ASP A 4 10.84 2.37 7.47
C ASP A 4 11.48 2.89 6.17
N LEU A 5 12.50 3.74 6.27
CA LEU A 5 13.22 4.26 5.10
C LEU A 5 14.02 3.16 4.40
N LEU A 6 14.55 2.20 5.16
CA LEU A 6 15.30 1.08 4.62
C LEU A 6 14.38 0.03 4.00
N GLU A 7 13.20 -0.19 4.59
CA GLU A 7 12.18 -1.07 4.03
C GLU A 7 11.71 -0.58 2.65
N ALA A 8 11.48 0.73 2.50
CA ALA A 8 11.13 1.34 1.21
C ALA A 8 12.24 1.20 0.14
N ALA A 9 13.51 1.04 0.55
CA ALA A 9 14.64 0.87 -0.36
C ALA A 9 14.84 -0.58 -0.84
N VAL A 10 14.21 -1.57 -0.20
CA VAL A 10 14.36 -3.00 -0.51
C VAL A 10 14.03 -3.36 -1.97
N PRO A 11 12.93 -2.87 -2.59
CA PRO A 11 12.60 -3.20 -3.98
C PRO A 11 13.67 -2.70 -4.98
N VAL A 12 14.20 -1.49 -4.73
CA VAL A 12 15.22 -0.86 -5.57
C VAL A 12 16.56 -1.57 -5.42
N TYR A 13 16.88 -2.04 -4.21
CA TYR A 13 18.02 -2.92 -3.96
C TYR A 13 17.88 -4.27 -4.69
N ALA A 14 16.70 -4.90 -4.64
CA ALA A 14 16.43 -6.16 -5.33
C ALA A 14 16.57 -6.04 -6.86
N ALA A 15 16.18 -4.90 -7.44
CA ALA A 15 16.39 -4.57 -8.85
C ALA A 15 17.85 -4.20 -9.20
N GLY A 16 18.75 -4.12 -8.20
CA GLY A 16 20.15 -3.75 -8.39
C GLY A 16 20.40 -2.26 -8.67
N ALA A 17 19.37 -1.42 -8.55
CA ALA A 17 19.37 -0.01 -8.94
C ALA A 17 19.72 0.97 -7.80
N LEU A 18 19.92 0.47 -6.58
CA LEU A 18 20.20 1.30 -5.41
C LEU A 18 21.61 1.92 -5.44
N GLU A 19 21.72 3.18 -5.02
CA GLU A 19 22.98 3.91 -4.97
C GLU A 19 23.97 3.31 -3.97
N ARG A 20 25.28 3.55 -4.18
CA ARG A 20 26.35 2.93 -3.39
C ARG A 20 26.28 3.25 -1.89
N VAL A 21 25.85 4.46 -1.52
CA VAL A 21 25.75 4.90 -0.12
C VAL A 21 24.56 4.23 0.57
N GLU A 22 23.39 4.27 -0.06
CA GLU A 22 22.15 3.68 0.45
C GLU A 22 22.25 2.15 0.54
N ARG A 23 22.92 1.53 -0.45
CA ARG A 23 23.20 0.09 -0.46
C ARG A 23 23.97 -0.35 0.77
N ARG A 24 25.03 0.37 1.13
CA ARG A 24 25.83 0.06 2.33
C ARG A 24 25.01 0.18 3.62
N ALA A 25 24.11 1.16 3.68
CA ALA A 25 23.24 1.35 4.84
C ALA A 25 22.22 0.21 4.97
N LEU A 26 21.63 -0.23 3.86
CA LEU A 26 20.72 -1.38 3.83
C LEU A 26 21.43 -2.70 4.14
N GLU A 27 22.62 -2.93 3.56
CA GLU A 27 23.43 -4.12 3.86
C GLU A 27 23.83 -4.19 5.34
N ALA A 28 24.24 -3.06 5.94
CA ALA A 28 24.50 -3.00 7.38
C ALA A 28 23.25 -3.33 8.22
N HIS A 29 22.08 -2.89 7.76
CA HIS A 29 20.81 -3.22 8.40
C HIS A 29 20.45 -4.71 8.25
N LEU A 30 20.64 -5.30 7.07
CA LEU A 30 20.44 -6.74 6.85
C LEU A 30 21.40 -7.58 7.69
N LEU A 31 22.64 -7.12 7.89
CA LEU A 31 23.63 -7.77 8.77
C LEU A 31 23.25 -7.69 10.26
N SER A 32 22.45 -6.69 10.66
CA SER A 32 21.88 -6.63 12.01
C SER A 32 20.81 -7.71 12.27
N GLY A 33 20.35 -8.42 11.24
CA GLY A 33 19.46 -9.57 11.36
C GLY A 33 17.95 -9.24 11.35
N CYS A 34 17.54 -8.12 10.75
CA CYS A 34 16.13 -7.75 10.65
C CYS A 34 15.35 -8.73 9.75
N SER A 35 14.53 -9.60 10.36
CA SER A 35 13.80 -10.65 9.65
C SER A 35 12.76 -10.13 8.66
N SER A 36 12.10 -9.00 8.97
CA SER A 36 11.11 -8.40 8.06
C SER A 36 11.76 -7.96 6.75
N CYS A 37 12.86 -7.21 6.80
CA CYS A 37 13.58 -6.76 5.61
C CYS A 37 14.18 -7.93 4.81
N HIS A 38 14.63 -9.01 5.47
CA HIS A 38 15.07 -10.22 4.78
C HIS A 38 13.93 -10.93 4.04
N ALA A 39 12.74 -10.98 4.65
CA ALA A 39 11.56 -11.56 4.03
C ALA A 39 11.12 -10.76 2.80
N THR A 40 10.95 -9.43 2.92
CA THR A 40 10.61 -8.57 1.77
C THR A 40 11.68 -8.64 0.69
N LEU A 41 12.97 -8.67 1.05
CA LEU A 41 14.04 -8.79 0.07
C LEU A 41 13.91 -10.06 -0.77
N LYS A 42 13.62 -11.20 -0.13
CA LYS A 42 13.44 -12.48 -0.82
C LYS A 42 12.27 -12.44 -1.80
N GLU A 43 11.15 -11.84 -1.40
CA GLU A 43 9.98 -11.67 -2.24
C GLU A 43 10.30 -10.82 -3.48
N TYR A 44 10.88 -9.63 -3.30
CA TYR A 44 11.26 -8.77 -4.42
C TYR A 44 12.34 -9.38 -5.31
N GLN A 45 13.29 -10.11 -4.74
CA GLN A 45 14.34 -10.79 -5.52
C GLN A 45 13.75 -11.90 -6.41
N SER A 46 12.71 -12.60 -5.95
CA SER A 46 12.00 -13.59 -6.77
C SER A 46 11.35 -12.95 -8.02
N VAL A 47 10.81 -11.74 -7.87
CA VAL A 47 10.23 -10.96 -8.99
C VAL A 47 11.33 -10.36 -9.87
N ALA A 48 12.43 -9.89 -9.28
CA ALA A 48 13.57 -9.33 -10.02
C ALA A 48 14.19 -10.33 -10.99
N VAL A 49 14.19 -11.63 -10.65
CA VAL A 49 14.72 -12.69 -11.52
C VAL A 49 13.80 -12.98 -12.72
N THR A 50 12.49 -12.68 -12.64
CA THR A 50 11.56 -12.92 -13.75
C THR A 50 11.53 -11.78 -14.77
N LEU A 51 11.82 -10.55 -14.31
CA LEU A 51 11.84 -9.33 -15.15
C LEU A 51 12.64 -9.45 -16.46
N PRO A 52 13.87 -10.00 -16.48
CA PRO A 52 14.66 -10.13 -17.71
C PRO A 52 13.97 -10.93 -18.82
N PHE A 53 13.10 -11.88 -18.48
CA PHE A 53 12.40 -12.71 -19.47
C PHE A 53 11.28 -11.97 -20.21
N GLY A 54 10.82 -10.83 -19.67
CA GLY A 54 9.85 -9.95 -20.35
C GLY A 54 10.50 -8.92 -21.28
N LEU A 55 11.84 -8.83 -21.30
CA LEU A 55 12.56 -7.86 -22.11
C LEU A 55 12.81 -8.37 -23.53
N ALA A 56 12.84 -7.45 -24.50
CA ALA A 56 13.26 -7.79 -25.86
C ALA A 56 14.74 -8.22 -25.87
N ILE A 57 15.00 -9.44 -26.35
CA ILE A 57 16.36 -9.99 -26.44
C ILE A 57 17.11 -9.28 -27.58
N MET A 58 18.18 -8.58 -27.25
CA MET A 58 19.13 -8.06 -28.23
C MET A 58 20.18 -9.15 -28.54
N PRO A 59 20.40 -9.53 -29.82
CA PRO A 59 21.34 -10.58 -30.16
C PRO A 59 22.77 -10.15 -29.77
N PRO A 60 23.51 -10.98 -29.00
CA PRO A 60 24.87 -10.64 -28.62
C PRO A 60 25.82 -10.72 -29.84
N PRO A 61 26.83 -9.82 -29.93
CA PRO A 61 27.88 -9.93 -30.93
C PRO A 61 28.55 -11.31 -30.94
N ARG A 62 28.65 -11.94 -32.13
CA ARG A 62 29.13 -13.32 -32.30
C ARG A 62 30.52 -13.59 -31.72
N ALA A 63 31.37 -12.56 -31.66
CA ALA A 63 32.72 -12.65 -31.10
C ALA A 63 32.78 -12.70 -29.55
N LEU A 64 31.71 -12.29 -28.84
CA LEU A 64 31.70 -12.28 -27.38
C LEU A 64 31.65 -13.68 -26.78
N LYS A 65 30.90 -14.60 -27.39
CA LYS A 65 30.83 -16.00 -26.93
C LYS A 65 32.22 -16.63 -26.93
N GLY A 66 32.97 -16.47 -28.02
CA GLY A 66 34.35 -16.97 -28.12
C GLY A 66 35.29 -16.37 -27.08
N LYS A 67 35.19 -15.05 -26.84
CA LYS A 67 35.99 -14.36 -25.81
C LYS A 67 35.70 -14.86 -24.40
N ILE A 68 34.43 -15.03 -24.04
CA ILE A 68 34.03 -15.51 -22.70
C ILE A 68 34.47 -16.95 -22.47
N LEU A 69 34.31 -17.82 -23.47
CA LEU A 69 34.78 -19.21 -23.40
C LEU A 69 36.30 -19.28 -23.26
N ALA A 70 37.03 -18.54 -24.11
CA ALA A 70 38.49 -18.47 -24.02
C ALA A 70 39.01 -17.93 -22.66
N SER A 71 38.29 -16.99 -22.02
CA SER A 71 38.61 -16.50 -20.68
C SER A 71 38.39 -17.54 -19.57
N ARG A 72 37.55 -18.56 -19.79
CA ARG A 72 37.42 -19.72 -18.88
C ARG A 72 38.43 -20.81 -19.18
N GLU A 73 38.78 -21.01 -20.45
CA GLU A 73 39.74 -22.03 -20.90
C GLU A 73 41.20 -21.64 -20.67
N SER A 74 41.52 -20.46 -20.15
CA SER A 74 42.91 -20.09 -19.85
C SER A 74 43.31 -20.69 -18.50
N PRO A 75 44.09 -21.80 -18.45
CA PRO A 75 44.75 -22.17 -17.21
C PRO A 75 45.75 -21.06 -16.81
N PRO A 76 46.05 -20.88 -15.51
CA PRO A 76 47.22 -20.10 -15.13
C PRO A 76 48.44 -20.74 -15.80
N ALA A 77 49.16 -19.96 -16.59
CA ALA A 77 50.43 -20.37 -17.19
C ALA A 77 51.43 -20.64 -16.06
N THR A 78 51.57 -21.90 -15.68
CA THR A 78 52.68 -22.40 -14.89
C THR A 78 53.50 -23.32 -15.77
N GLU A 79 54.72 -22.86 -16.08
CA GLU A 79 55.96 -23.60 -16.25
C GLU A 79 55.94 -24.96 -16.98
N SER A 80 56.66 -25.01 -18.10
CA SER A 80 56.96 -26.23 -18.86
C SER A 80 58.18 -26.96 -18.28
N GLU A 81 58.09 -28.29 -18.09
CA GLU A 81 59.24 -29.22 -18.10
C GLU A 81 58.77 -30.65 -18.52
N PRO A 82 59.65 -31.56 -18.97
CA PRO A 82 59.52 -32.19 -20.29
C PRO A 82 59.08 -33.66 -20.26
N GLN A 83 58.60 -34.10 -21.43
CA GLN A 83 58.17 -35.46 -21.75
C GLN A 83 59.28 -36.52 -21.66
N SER A 84 58.90 -37.71 -21.22
CA SER A 84 59.64 -38.99 -21.35
C SER A 84 58.71 -40.02 -22.04
N PRO A 85 59.23 -40.98 -22.84
CA PRO A 85 58.65 -41.32 -24.14
C PRO A 85 57.54 -42.39 -24.12
N ALA A 86 56.78 -42.33 -25.22
CA ALA A 86 55.64 -43.13 -25.62
C ALA A 86 55.79 -44.65 -25.48
N GLN A 87 54.79 -45.27 -24.84
CA GLN A 87 54.30 -46.60 -25.18
C GLN A 87 52.91 -46.48 -25.83
N PRO A 88 52.62 -47.20 -26.92
CA PRO A 88 51.30 -47.23 -27.52
C PRO A 88 50.44 -48.28 -26.78
N SER A 89 49.79 -47.87 -25.69
CA SER A 89 48.82 -48.71 -24.99
C SER A 89 47.41 -48.42 -25.49
N LEU A 90 47.03 -49.02 -26.61
CA LEU A 90 45.61 -49.17 -26.99
C LEU A 90 44.94 -50.28 -26.17
N GLN A 91 45.16 -50.29 -24.85
CA GLN A 91 44.31 -51.00 -23.92
C GLN A 91 43.47 -49.94 -23.22
N PRO A 92 42.13 -49.99 -23.35
CA PRO A 92 41.27 -49.20 -22.49
C PRO A 92 41.63 -49.50 -21.04
N GLY A 93 42.13 -48.48 -20.33
CA GLY A 93 42.60 -48.66 -18.97
C GLY A 93 41.46 -49.12 -18.05
N GLU A 94 41.82 -49.68 -16.90
CA GLU A 94 40.93 -50.09 -15.80
C GLU A 94 39.88 -49.03 -15.43
N TRP A 95 40.16 -47.77 -15.77
CA TRP A 95 39.24 -46.68 -15.62
C TRP A 95 37.96 -46.77 -16.49
N MET A 96 38.01 -47.43 -17.64
CA MET A 96 36.84 -47.54 -18.51
C MET A 96 35.76 -48.46 -17.91
N ASN A 97 36.14 -49.38 -17.01
CA ASN A 97 35.21 -50.26 -16.30
C ASN A 97 34.40 -49.53 -15.21
N HIS A 98 34.83 -48.35 -14.75
CA HIS A 98 34.02 -47.51 -13.85
C HIS A 98 33.16 -46.48 -14.59
N LEU A 99 33.38 -46.29 -15.89
CA LEU A 99 32.57 -45.38 -16.71
C LEU A 99 31.35 -46.05 -17.33
N PHE A 100 31.39 -47.37 -17.51
CA PHE A 100 30.27 -48.14 -18.05
C PHE A 100 30.02 -49.38 -17.19
N PRO A 101 29.24 -49.24 -16.08
CA PRO A 101 28.79 -50.42 -15.35
C PRO A 101 27.98 -51.31 -16.30
N PRO A 102 28.19 -52.64 -16.31
CA PRO A 102 27.35 -53.55 -17.09
C PRO A 102 25.91 -53.46 -16.58
N SER A 103 25.06 -52.75 -17.32
CA SER A 103 23.64 -52.64 -17.03
C SER A 103 22.95 -53.94 -17.38
N SER A 104 22.95 -54.90 -16.46
CA SER A 104 21.92 -55.94 -16.44
C SER A 104 20.59 -55.24 -16.16
N PRO A 105 19.58 -55.30 -17.05
CA PRO A 105 18.29 -54.70 -16.73
C PRO A 105 17.63 -55.51 -15.62
N PRO A 106 17.27 -54.92 -14.47
CA PRO A 106 16.30 -55.55 -13.59
C PRO A 106 14.94 -55.44 -14.27
N ALA A 107 14.45 -56.56 -14.78
CA ALA A 107 13.05 -56.69 -15.12
C ALA A 107 12.24 -56.61 -13.81
N THR A 108 11.75 -55.43 -13.45
CA THR A 108 10.46 -55.18 -12.73
C THR A 108 10.31 -53.71 -12.31
N SER A 109 9.05 -53.23 -12.36
CA SER A 109 8.46 -52.15 -11.54
C SER A 109 8.27 -50.70 -12.07
N PHE A 110 8.45 -50.38 -13.36
CA PHE A 110 8.12 -49.02 -13.85
C PHE A 110 6.61 -48.66 -13.75
N GLY A 111 5.71 -49.64 -13.60
CA GLY A 111 4.27 -49.41 -13.43
C GLY A 111 3.86 -48.92 -12.02
N TRP A 112 4.62 -49.25 -10.97
CA TRP A 112 4.27 -48.83 -9.61
C TRP A 112 4.67 -47.39 -9.33
N ALA A 113 5.76 -46.90 -9.94
CA ALA A 113 6.19 -45.51 -9.81
C ALA A 113 5.14 -44.52 -10.35
N LEU A 114 4.53 -44.79 -11.50
CA LEU A 114 3.47 -43.93 -12.05
C LEU A 114 2.22 -43.89 -11.15
N GLY A 115 1.85 -45.02 -10.55
CA GLY A 115 0.71 -45.12 -9.63
C GLY A 115 0.91 -44.26 -8.38
N THR A 116 2.12 -44.24 -7.80
CA THR A 116 2.41 -43.41 -6.61
C THR A 116 2.28 -41.92 -6.89
N VAL A 117 2.73 -41.45 -8.07
CA VAL A 117 2.65 -40.03 -8.43
C VAL A 117 1.20 -39.58 -8.56
N ILE A 118 0.34 -40.37 -9.20
CA ILE A 118 -1.09 -40.04 -9.34
C ILE A 118 -1.78 -39.98 -7.98
N VAL A 119 -1.48 -40.93 -7.09
CA VAL A 119 -2.05 -40.95 -5.74
C VAL A 119 -1.59 -39.72 -4.94
N VAL A 120 -0.32 -39.34 -5.03
CA VAL A 120 0.19 -38.13 -4.36
C VAL A 120 -0.48 -36.87 -4.90
N VAL A 121 -0.67 -36.76 -6.21
CA VAL A 121 -1.38 -35.62 -6.81
C VAL A 121 -2.83 -35.55 -6.35
N LEU A 122 -3.53 -36.68 -6.29
CA LEU A 122 -4.90 -36.73 -5.76
C LEU A 122 -4.96 -36.34 -4.28
N ILE A 123 -4.01 -36.80 -3.46
CA ILE A 123 -3.92 -36.41 -2.05
C ILE A 123 -3.68 -34.91 -1.93
N ILE A 124 -2.78 -34.33 -2.74
CA ILE A 124 -2.53 -32.89 -2.74
C ILE A 124 -3.79 -32.12 -3.16
N LEU A 125 -4.50 -32.54 -4.20
CA LEU A 125 -5.73 -31.88 -4.66
C LEU A 125 -6.85 -31.97 -3.61
N VAL A 126 -7.02 -33.12 -2.96
CA VAL A 126 -8.02 -33.29 -1.89
C VAL A 126 -7.64 -32.43 -0.69
N PHE A 127 -6.37 -32.44 -0.28
CA PHE A 127 -5.89 -31.63 0.84
C PHE A 127 -6.03 -30.13 0.55
N PHE A 128 -5.67 -29.70 -0.66
CA PHE A 128 -5.80 -28.31 -1.10
C PHE A 128 -7.25 -27.89 -1.25
N GLY A 129 -8.11 -28.76 -1.77
CA GLY A 129 -9.56 -28.54 -1.84
C GLY A 129 -10.20 -28.43 -0.46
N TRP A 130 -9.76 -29.26 0.49
CA TRP A 130 -10.20 -29.19 1.89
C TRP A 130 -9.74 -27.89 2.57
N ASN A 131 -8.44 -27.57 2.45
CA ASN A 131 -7.85 -26.35 3.00
C ASN A 131 -8.49 -25.09 2.38
N SER A 132 -8.76 -25.11 1.08
CA SER A 132 -9.46 -24.02 0.40
C SER A 132 -10.92 -23.91 0.81
N SER A 133 -11.60 -25.03 1.10
CA SER A 133 -13.01 -25.02 1.52
C SER A 133 -13.19 -24.42 2.91
N THR A 134 -12.23 -24.61 3.83
CA THR A 134 -12.25 -23.96 5.14
C THR A 134 -12.02 -22.45 5.06
N HIS A 135 -11.22 -21.98 4.10
CA HIS A 135 -11.02 -20.55 3.89
C HIS A 135 -12.28 -19.85 3.33
N LEU A 136 -13.04 -20.51 2.46
CA LEU A 136 -14.28 -19.95 1.89
C LEU A 136 -15.36 -19.69 2.95
N THR A 137 -15.44 -20.52 4.00
CA THR A 137 -16.38 -20.30 5.10
C THR A 137 -16.01 -19.09 5.96
N GLU A 138 -14.72 -18.87 6.22
CA GLU A 138 -14.23 -17.68 6.94
C GLU A 138 -14.45 -16.39 6.14
N ASP A 139 -14.27 -16.45 4.82
CA ASP A 139 -14.47 -15.29 3.95
C ASP A 139 -15.96 -14.89 3.85
N MET A 140 -16.89 -15.85 3.94
CA MET A 140 -18.33 -15.57 4.06
C MET A 140 -18.66 -14.81 5.35
N GLU A 141 -18.04 -15.17 6.48
CA GLU A 141 -18.25 -14.45 7.74
C GLU A 141 -17.70 -13.02 7.67
N LYS A 142 -16.54 -12.82 7.04
CA LYS A 142 -15.98 -11.48 6.81
C LYS A 142 -16.88 -10.62 5.91
N LEU A 143 -17.46 -11.20 4.86
CA LEU A 143 -18.40 -10.48 3.99
C LEU A 143 -19.67 -10.06 4.76
N ALA A 144 -20.21 -10.95 5.59
CA ALA A 144 -21.35 -10.62 6.46
C ALA A 144 -20.98 -9.51 7.47
N GLN A 145 -19.77 -9.55 8.04
CA GLN A 145 -19.28 -8.53 8.95
C GLN A 145 -19.08 -7.17 8.25
N LEU A 146 -18.55 -7.15 7.04
CA LEU A 146 -18.41 -5.93 6.24
C LEU A 146 -19.78 -5.34 5.87
N GLN A 147 -20.78 -6.18 5.59
CA GLN A 147 -22.15 -5.74 5.37
C GLN A 147 -22.74 -5.09 6.61
N LEU A 148 -22.56 -5.69 7.79
CA LEU A 148 -22.99 -5.09 9.06
C LEU A 148 -22.29 -3.76 9.31
N GLN A 149 -20.99 -3.67 9.02
CA GLN A 149 -20.25 -2.43 9.17
C GLN A 149 -20.73 -1.35 8.18
N ALA A 150 -21.05 -1.73 6.94
CA ALA A 150 -21.64 -0.80 5.97
C ALA A 150 -23.01 -0.29 6.44
N GLU A 151 -23.84 -1.16 7.01
CA GLU A 151 -25.14 -0.79 7.56
C GLU A 151 -25.01 0.12 8.80
N GLU A 152 -24.05 -0.17 9.68
CA GLU A 152 -23.72 0.67 10.82
C GLU A 152 -23.28 2.07 10.37
N THR A 153 -22.37 2.17 9.40
CA THR A 153 -21.95 3.48 8.86
C THR A 153 -23.10 4.22 8.18
N GLY A 154 -24.01 3.51 7.50
CA GLY A 154 -25.23 4.09 6.94
C GLY A 154 -26.14 4.69 8.01
N SER A 155 -26.29 4.00 9.14
CA SER A 155 -27.07 4.51 10.29
C SER A 155 -26.41 5.73 10.94
N GLN A 156 -25.08 5.75 11.04
CA GLN A 156 -24.33 6.90 11.56
C GLN A 156 -24.48 8.12 10.65
N LEU A 157 -24.46 7.94 9.33
CA LEU A 157 -24.71 9.02 8.38
C LEU A 157 -26.13 9.59 8.49
N ALA A 158 -27.14 8.72 8.62
CA ALA A 158 -28.52 9.14 8.78
C ALA A 158 -28.73 9.95 10.07
N THR A 159 -28.10 9.54 11.19
CA THR A 159 -28.19 10.26 12.46
C THR A 159 -27.49 11.62 12.40
N LEU A 160 -26.31 11.71 11.79
CA LEU A 160 -25.62 13.00 11.58
C LEU A 160 -26.43 13.94 10.67
N GLN A 161 -27.03 13.43 9.60
CA GLN A 161 -27.89 14.20 8.72
C GLN A 161 -29.12 14.74 9.48
N GLN A 162 -29.70 13.94 10.36
CA GLN A 162 -30.81 14.36 11.20
C GLN A 162 -30.40 15.48 12.18
N GLN A 163 -29.24 15.36 12.83
CA GLN A 163 -28.69 16.41 13.71
C GLN A 163 -28.44 17.73 12.97
N LEU A 164 -27.91 17.68 11.74
CA LEU A 164 -27.74 18.88 10.91
C LEU A 164 -29.08 19.53 10.56
N SER A 165 -30.09 18.73 10.22
CA SER A 165 -31.43 19.23 9.92
C SER A 165 -32.10 19.89 11.14
N GLU A 166 -31.86 19.37 12.33
CA GLU A 166 -32.38 19.90 13.58
C GLU A 166 -31.70 21.23 13.94
N ARG A 167 -30.37 21.30 13.81
CA ARG A 167 -29.63 22.56 13.99
C ARG A 167 -30.07 23.62 12.98
N ALA A 168 -30.32 23.25 11.73
CA ALA A 168 -30.81 24.18 10.71
C ALA A 168 -32.19 24.76 11.07
N LYS A 169 -33.10 23.93 11.60
CA LYS A 169 -34.42 24.38 12.09
C LYS A 169 -34.29 25.31 13.28
N LEU A 170 -33.42 24.99 14.25
CA LEU A 170 -33.17 25.86 15.40
C LEU A 170 -32.60 27.21 14.96
N LEU A 171 -31.65 27.23 14.02
CA LEU A 171 -31.12 28.48 13.47
C LEU A 171 -32.22 29.30 12.78
N ALA A 172 -33.06 28.68 11.96
CA ALA A 172 -34.19 29.36 11.32
C ALA A 172 -35.17 29.94 12.34
N GLN A 173 -35.48 29.20 13.41
CA GLN A 173 -36.36 29.66 14.49
C GLN A 173 -35.75 30.83 15.26
N THR A 174 -34.44 30.80 15.56
CA THR A 174 -33.76 31.92 16.22
C THR A 174 -33.70 33.16 15.34
N GLN A 175 -33.55 32.99 14.02
CA GLN A 175 -33.56 34.08 13.05
C GLN A 175 -34.95 34.72 12.96
N GLU A 176 -36.02 33.91 12.95
CA GLU A 176 -37.39 34.39 12.94
C GLU A 176 -37.74 35.16 14.23
N GLU A 177 -37.33 34.66 15.40
CA GLU A 177 -37.50 35.37 16.67
C GLU A 177 -36.73 36.70 16.67
N LEU A 178 -35.50 36.74 16.17
CA LEU A 178 -34.73 37.99 16.03
C LEU A 178 -35.43 38.98 15.09
N GLN A 179 -35.95 38.52 13.95
CA GLN A 179 -36.70 39.37 13.02
C GLN A 179 -37.97 39.93 13.66
N ARG A 180 -38.69 39.10 14.42
CA ARG A 180 -39.88 39.52 15.17
C ARG A 180 -39.56 40.58 16.21
N ARG A 181 -38.51 40.39 17.01
CA ARG A 181 -38.04 41.37 17.99
C ARG A 181 -37.59 42.67 17.35
N MET A 182 -36.95 42.61 16.17
CA MET A 182 -36.58 43.81 15.41
C MET A 182 -37.82 44.57 14.93
N ALA A 183 -38.87 43.88 14.46
CA ALA A 183 -40.12 44.51 14.07
C ALA A 183 -40.86 45.14 15.27
N GLU A 184 -40.90 44.46 16.41
CA GLU A 184 -41.46 45.01 17.67
C GLU A 184 -40.71 46.27 18.12
N LEU A 185 -39.37 46.28 18.06
CA LEU A 185 -38.57 47.46 18.39
C LEU A 185 -38.80 48.62 17.42
N ALA A 186 -38.99 48.35 16.13
CA ALA A 186 -39.32 49.38 15.14
C ALA A 186 -40.68 50.03 15.42
N GLU A 187 -41.69 49.21 15.76
CA GLU A 187 -43.02 49.69 16.13
C GLU A 187 -42.98 50.56 17.39
N VAL A 188 -42.28 50.11 18.45
CA VAL A 188 -42.11 50.88 19.69
C VAL A 188 -41.38 52.21 19.43
N ARG A 189 -40.35 52.21 18.57
CA ARG A 189 -39.67 53.44 18.15
C ARG A 189 -40.63 54.40 17.46
N ASP A 190 -41.47 53.92 16.56
CA ASP A 190 -42.44 54.76 15.83
C ASP A 190 -43.51 55.34 16.77
N GLN A 191 -43.97 54.56 17.76
CA GLN A 191 -44.86 55.06 18.82
C GLN A 191 -44.21 56.17 19.65
N LEU A 192 -42.92 56.03 20.00
CA LEU A 192 -42.18 57.08 20.72
C LEU A 192 -42.04 58.35 19.87
N PHE A 193 -41.70 58.21 18.59
CA PHE A 193 -41.62 59.34 17.67
C PHE A 193 -42.95 60.08 17.54
N GLN A 194 -44.05 59.33 17.44
CA GLN A 194 -45.39 59.90 17.39
C GLN A 194 -45.75 60.64 18.69
N ARG A 195 -45.38 60.09 19.85
CA ARG A 195 -45.61 60.75 21.15
C ARG A 195 -44.76 61.99 21.36
N GLU A 196 -43.53 62.01 20.85
CA GLU A 196 -42.69 63.20 20.85
C GLU A 196 -43.35 64.33 20.02
N VAL A 197 -43.87 64.01 18.83
CA VAL A 197 -44.58 64.99 17.99
C VAL A 197 -45.85 65.50 18.66
N GLU A 198 -46.67 64.64 19.27
CA GLU A 198 -47.87 65.04 20.02
C GLU A 198 -47.52 65.97 21.21
N LEU A 199 -46.43 65.68 21.93
CA LEU A 199 -45.96 66.52 23.03
C LEU A 199 -45.44 67.88 22.55
N GLU A 200 -44.72 67.93 21.42
CA GLU A 200 -44.29 69.18 20.80
C GLU A 200 -45.47 70.04 20.36
N GLU A 201 -46.51 69.44 19.78
CA GLU A 201 -47.74 70.13 19.38
C GLU A 201 -48.49 70.72 20.58
N ILE A 202 -48.71 69.93 21.64
CA ILE A 202 -49.35 70.42 22.88
C ILE A 202 -48.53 71.56 23.50
N LYS A 203 -47.20 71.43 23.50
CA LYS A 203 -46.29 72.48 24.00
C LYS A 203 -46.39 73.76 23.17
N ALA A 204 -46.59 73.68 21.86
CA ALA A 204 -46.80 74.85 21.01
C ALA A 204 -48.16 75.53 21.23
N GLN A 205 -49.19 74.79 21.64
CA GLN A 205 -50.53 75.31 21.92
C GLN A 205 -50.66 75.97 23.31
N LEU A 206 -49.79 75.65 24.27
CA LEU A 206 -49.78 76.29 25.58
C LEU A 206 -49.38 77.78 25.45
N PRO A 207 -50.22 78.75 25.89
CA PRO A 207 -49.88 80.17 25.82
C PRO A 207 -48.61 80.41 26.65
N GLN A 208 -47.56 80.92 26.00
CA GLN A 208 -46.34 81.28 26.70
C GLN A 208 -46.67 82.23 27.86
N PRO A 209 -46.16 81.97 29.08
CA PRO A 209 -46.28 82.92 30.17
C PRO A 209 -45.61 84.22 29.71
N ARG A 210 -46.45 85.24 29.45
CA ARG A 210 -46.01 86.60 29.15
C ARG A 210 -45.24 87.07 30.38
N ILE A 211 -43.92 86.93 30.36
CA ILE A 211 -43.02 87.45 31.39
C ILE A 211 -43.32 88.95 31.45
N ARG A 212 -44.02 89.34 32.52
CA ARG A 212 -44.38 90.72 32.81
C ARG A 212 -43.09 91.39 33.25
N THR A 213 -42.39 92.02 32.31
CA THR A 213 -41.29 92.93 32.61
C THR A 213 -41.87 94.09 33.42
N THR A 214 -41.72 94.04 34.74
CA THR A 214 -41.92 95.17 35.64
C THR A 214 -40.89 96.25 35.33
N PRO A 215 -41.27 97.50 35.03
CA PRO A 215 -40.33 98.60 34.99
C PRO A 215 -39.93 98.94 36.44
N MET A 216 -38.63 98.89 36.73
CA MET A 216 -38.05 99.41 37.98
C MET A 216 -38.05 100.96 37.96
N PRO A 217 -38.24 101.62 39.12
CA PRO A 217 -38.21 103.07 39.28
C PRO A 217 -36.80 103.68 39.12
#